data_AF-A0A2D6SWQ3-F1
#
_entry.id   AF-A0A2D6SWQ3-F1
#
_cell.length_a   1.000
_cell.length_b   1.000
_cell.length_c   1.000
_cell.angle_alpha   90.00
_cell.angle_beta   90.00
_cell.angle_gamma   90.00
#
_symmetry.space_group_name_H-M   'P 1'
#
loop_
_entity.id
_entity.type
_entity.pdbx_description
1 polymer ?
#
loop_
_entity_poly.entity_id
_entity_poly.type
_entity_poly.pdbx_seq_one_letter_code
_entity_poly.pdbx_strand_id
1 'polypeptide(L)'
;MCVLFIILAAASATQAAPIVPTGVGPGESYHLAFITRDLVPISSSDIDYYNEFVTEQAALNPSVTGTMGSPGQYRGISWFAIASTGDGTHARDNALVQAPVYLFDSSKVADGFDDMWDASIDHALNVDQFLSTSVHDFVATGS
;
A
#
# COMPACT_ATOMS: atom_id res chain seq x y z
N MET A 1 39.30 -39.73 -7.82
CA MET A 1 38.86 -38.43 -8.40
C MET A 1 37.35 -38.36 -8.24
N CYS A 2 36.85 -37.59 -7.26
CA CYS A 2 35.42 -37.25 -7.17
C CYS A 2 35.23 -35.89 -7.86
N VAL A 3 34.33 -35.83 -8.84
CA VAL A 3 33.93 -34.57 -9.49
C VAL A 3 32.72 -34.03 -8.72
N LEU A 4 32.85 -32.83 -8.16
CA LEU A 4 31.77 -32.09 -7.50
C LEU A 4 31.07 -31.22 -8.55
N PHE A 5 29.79 -31.48 -8.82
CA PHE A 5 28.93 -30.59 -9.63
C PHE A 5 28.21 -29.61 -8.70
N ILE A 6 28.52 -28.31 -8.80
CA ILE A 6 27.76 -27.23 -8.15
C ILE A 6 26.72 -26.76 -9.16
N ILE A 7 25.44 -27.05 -8.91
CA ILE A 7 24.33 -26.47 -9.67
C ILE A 7 23.99 -25.12 -9.04
N LEU A 8 24.33 -24.03 -9.73
CA LEU A 8 23.89 -22.68 -9.37
C LEU A 8 22.46 -22.50 -9.89
N ALA A 9 21.47 -22.78 -9.05
CA ALA A 9 20.09 -22.38 -9.33
C ALA A 9 19.97 -20.86 -9.10
N ALA A 10 20.04 -20.08 -10.17
CA ALA A 10 19.64 -18.68 -10.11
C ALA A 10 18.12 -18.64 -9.89
N ALA A 11 17.69 -18.36 -8.66
CA ALA A 11 16.30 -18.02 -8.40
C ALA A 11 15.98 -16.77 -9.21
N SER A 12 15.23 -16.94 -10.31
CA SER A 12 14.67 -15.82 -11.04
C SER A 12 13.60 -15.22 -10.14
N ALA A 13 13.94 -14.21 -9.34
CA ALA A 13 12.94 -13.42 -8.66
C ALA A 13 12.09 -12.77 -9.74
N THR A 14 10.93 -13.37 -10.03
CA THR A 14 9.93 -12.78 -10.91
C THR A 14 9.34 -11.63 -10.11
N GLN A 15 9.90 -10.43 -10.28
CA GLN A 15 9.34 -9.25 -9.66
C GLN A 15 8.02 -8.97 -10.39
N ALA A 16 6.91 -9.08 -9.66
CA ALA A 16 5.60 -8.77 -10.21
C ALA A 16 5.62 -7.34 -10.75
N ALA A 17 5.07 -7.15 -11.96
CA ALA A 17 4.91 -5.82 -12.50
C ALA A 17 4.00 -5.01 -11.56
N PRO A 18 4.27 -3.70 -11.38
CA PRO A 18 3.43 -2.85 -10.54
C PRO A 18 1.99 -2.87 -11.04
N ILE A 19 1.04 -2.88 -10.10
CA ILE A 19 -0.38 -2.78 -10.40
C ILE A 19 -0.64 -1.36 -10.90
N VAL A 20 -0.95 -1.20 -12.18
CA VAL A 20 -1.38 0.08 -12.76
C VAL A 20 -2.91 0.07 -12.80
N PRO A 21 -3.58 0.96 -12.04
CA PRO A 21 -5.04 1.03 -12.07
C PRO A 21 -5.57 1.32 -13.47
N THR A 22 -6.72 0.73 -13.80
CA THR A 22 -7.39 1.02 -15.07
C THR A 22 -7.76 2.49 -15.17
N GLY A 23 -7.39 3.12 -16.29
CA GLY A 23 -7.67 4.54 -16.54
C GLY A 23 -6.50 5.47 -16.22
N VAL A 24 -5.45 4.99 -15.54
CA VAL A 24 -4.20 5.72 -15.37
C VAL A 24 -3.36 5.62 -16.64
N GLY A 25 -3.14 6.75 -17.29
CA GLY A 25 -2.35 6.84 -18.51
C GLY A 25 -0.83 6.72 -18.25
N PRO A 26 -0.04 6.38 -19.29
CA PRO A 26 1.41 6.41 -19.17
C PRO A 26 1.92 7.80 -18.75
N GLY A 27 2.73 7.86 -17.70
CA GLY A 27 3.29 9.11 -17.17
C GLY A 27 2.43 9.82 -16.12
N GLU A 28 1.21 9.33 -15.85
CA GLU A 28 0.40 9.82 -14.74
C GLU A 28 0.86 9.23 -13.40
N SER A 29 0.73 10.02 -12.35
CA SER A 29 1.00 9.59 -10.97
C SER A 29 -0.29 9.14 -10.31
N TYR A 30 -0.18 8.16 -9.41
CA TYR A 30 -1.29 7.65 -8.61
C TYR A 30 -0.76 7.13 -7.28
N HIS A 31 -1.63 7.04 -6.29
CA HIS A 31 -1.40 6.33 -5.04
C HIS A 31 -2.20 5.03 -4.99
N LEU A 32 -1.68 4.06 -4.24
CA LEU A 32 -2.38 2.83 -3.92
C LEU A 32 -2.78 2.86 -2.44
N ALA A 33 -3.97 2.34 -2.14
CA ALA A 33 -4.47 2.19 -0.78
C ALA A 33 -5.07 0.79 -0.58
N PHE A 34 -4.98 0.29 0.64
CA PHE A 34 -5.56 -0.99 1.05
C PHE A 34 -5.78 -1.01 2.56
N ILE A 35 -6.56 -1.98 3.03
CA ILE A 35 -6.73 -2.28 4.46
C ILE A 35 -5.83 -3.45 4.83
N THR A 36 -5.14 -3.40 5.95
CA THR A 36 -4.38 -4.57 6.41
C THR A 36 -5.31 -5.72 6.77
N ARG A 37 -5.05 -6.92 6.24
CA ARG A 37 -5.80 -8.13 6.61
C ARG A 37 -5.76 -8.39 8.12
N ASP A 38 -4.55 -8.30 8.69
CA ASP A 38 -4.34 -8.52 10.11
C ASP A 38 -4.62 -7.23 10.89
N LEU A 39 -4.95 -7.38 12.18
CA LEU A 39 -5.30 -6.27 13.08
C LEU A 39 -4.09 -5.86 13.94
N VAL A 40 -3.99 -4.57 14.22
CA VAL A 40 -3.02 -3.99 15.15
C VAL A 40 -3.75 -3.36 16.34
N PRO A 41 -3.27 -3.55 17.60
CA PRO A 41 -3.85 -2.87 18.74
C PRO A 41 -3.59 -1.36 18.68
N ILE A 42 -4.61 -0.55 19.00
CA ILE A 42 -4.49 0.91 19.11
C ILE A 42 -3.90 1.25 20.48
N SER A 43 -2.61 0.97 20.67
CA SER A 43 -1.91 1.16 21.94
C SER A 43 -0.74 2.13 21.87
N SER A 44 -0.26 2.46 20.67
CA SER A 44 0.85 3.37 20.46
C SER A 44 0.36 4.79 20.18
N SER A 45 1.03 5.79 20.76
CA SER A 45 0.89 7.19 20.37
C SER A 45 1.89 7.61 19.28
N ASP A 46 2.76 6.71 18.85
CA ASP A 46 3.78 6.93 17.82
C ASP A 46 3.26 6.43 16.47
N ILE A 47 3.25 7.31 15.46
CA ILE A 47 2.80 6.97 14.11
C ILE A 47 3.72 5.95 13.42
N ASP A 48 5.01 5.94 13.76
CA ASP A 48 5.99 5.04 13.14
C ASP A 48 5.67 3.57 13.45
N TYR A 49 5.10 3.28 14.62
CA TYR A 49 4.60 1.95 14.97
C TYR A 49 3.57 1.43 13.96
N TYR A 50 2.64 2.29 13.52
CA TYR A 50 1.62 1.90 12.55
C TYR A 50 2.15 1.89 11.11
N ASN A 51 3.10 2.77 10.78
CA ASN A 51 3.80 2.76 9.50
C ASN A 51 4.64 1.48 9.30
N GLU A 52 5.31 1.01 10.35
CA GLU A 52 6.03 -0.27 10.35
C GLU A 52 5.04 -1.43 10.14
N PHE A 53 3.92 -1.44 10.87
CA PHE A 53 2.90 -2.46 10.72
C PHE A 53 2.32 -2.57 9.30
N VAL A 54 1.92 -1.44 8.67
CA VAL A 54 1.41 -1.48 7.29
C VAL A 54 2.48 -1.93 6.29
N THR A 55 3.74 -1.57 6.54
CA THR A 55 4.87 -2.01 5.72
C THR A 55 5.09 -3.52 5.82
N GLU A 56 5.03 -4.09 7.03
CA GLU A 56 5.10 -5.54 7.25
C GLU A 56 3.92 -6.27 6.60
N GLN A 57 2.71 -5.72 6.70
CA GLN A 57 1.51 -6.30 6.10
C GLN A 57 1.57 -6.27 4.57
N ALA A 58 2.07 -5.19 3.97
CA ALA A 58 2.37 -5.13 2.55
C ALA A 58 3.44 -6.16 2.16
N ALA A 59 4.45 -6.39 3.01
CA ALA A 59 5.50 -7.38 2.76
C ALA A 59 4.99 -8.82 2.59
N LEU A 60 3.78 -9.12 3.09
CA LEU A 60 3.16 -10.44 2.95
C LEU A 60 2.63 -10.73 1.53
N ASN A 61 2.46 -9.71 0.68
CA ASN A 61 2.11 -9.91 -0.73
C ASN A 61 3.24 -9.41 -1.66
N PRO A 62 3.97 -10.31 -2.34
CA PRO A 62 5.00 -9.94 -3.31
C PRO A 62 4.53 -8.98 -4.42
N SER A 63 3.25 -9.01 -4.77
CA SER A 63 2.62 -8.13 -5.75
C SER A 63 2.52 -6.67 -5.27
N VAL A 64 2.57 -6.42 -3.97
CA VAL A 64 2.48 -5.06 -3.37
C VAL A 64 3.83 -4.57 -2.82
N THR A 65 4.81 -5.46 -2.69
CA THR A 65 6.23 -5.11 -2.48
C THR A 65 6.99 -4.80 -3.77
N GLY A 66 6.28 -4.77 -4.89
CA GLY A 66 6.86 -4.57 -6.21
C GLY A 66 7.60 -3.24 -6.33
N THR A 67 8.19 -3.01 -7.50
CA THR A 67 8.69 -1.67 -7.84
C THR A 67 7.71 -1.01 -8.77
N MET A 68 7.38 0.25 -8.51
CA MET A 68 6.51 1.06 -9.35
C MET A 68 7.35 2.03 -10.19
N GLY A 69 6.96 2.20 -11.46
CA GLY A 69 7.64 3.08 -12.41
C GLY A 69 7.78 2.47 -13.81
N SER A 70 8.24 3.30 -14.75
CA SER A 70 8.55 2.87 -16.12
C SER A 70 9.75 1.92 -16.16
N PRO A 71 9.90 1.09 -17.21
CA PRO A 71 11.08 0.23 -17.37
C PRO A 71 12.39 1.01 -17.21
N GLY A 72 13.20 0.64 -16.21
CA GLY A 72 14.46 1.31 -15.89
C GLY A 72 14.37 2.47 -14.88
N GLN A 73 13.20 2.75 -14.31
CA GLN A 73 12.93 3.74 -13.25
C GLN A 73 12.12 3.15 -12.09
N TYR A 74 12.30 1.86 -11.84
CA TYR A 74 11.67 1.13 -10.76
C TYR A 74 12.05 1.72 -9.38
N ARG A 75 11.06 2.21 -8.63
CA ARG A 75 11.21 2.64 -7.23
C ARG A 75 10.42 1.70 -6.32
N GLY A 76 10.97 1.36 -5.16
CA GLY A 76 10.23 0.62 -4.15
C GLY A 76 9.01 1.41 -3.71
N ILE A 77 7.90 0.71 -3.42
CA ILE A 77 6.70 1.31 -2.85
C ILE A 77 6.95 1.55 -1.36
N SER A 78 6.62 2.74 -0.87
CA SER A 78 6.60 3.05 0.55
C SER A 78 5.14 3.11 1.03
N TRP A 79 4.87 2.50 2.17
CA TRP A 79 3.54 2.41 2.75
C TRP A 79 3.46 3.23 4.03
N PHE A 80 2.37 3.98 4.17
CA PHE A 80 2.08 4.83 5.32
C PHE A 80 0.69 4.52 5.84
N ALA A 81 0.54 4.50 7.16
CA ALA A 81 -0.74 4.25 7.80
C ALA A 81 -1.66 5.47 7.67
N ILE A 82 -2.94 5.22 7.36
CA ILE A 82 -4.00 6.23 7.43
C ILE A 82 -4.49 6.27 8.88
N ALA A 83 -3.74 6.95 9.74
CA ALA A 83 -4.03 7.02 11.17
C ALA A 83 -3.60 8.37 11.77
N SER A 84 -4.36 8.85 12.75
CA SER A 84 -3.95 9.95 13.62
C SER A 84 -3.52 9.41 14.98
N THR A 85 -2.47 9.99 15.56
CA THR A 85 -1.87 9.51 16.80
C THR A 85 -1.79 10.59 17.87
N GLY A 86 -1.66 10.16 19.14
CA GLY A 86 -1.69 11.05 20.30
C GLY A 86 -0.48 11.99 20.43
N ASP A 87 0.55 11.80 19.63
CA ASP A 87 1.70 12.70 19.47
C ASP A 87 1.38 13.98 18.65
N GLY A 88 0.17 14.06 18.07
CA GLY A 88 -0.27 15.18 17.25
C GLY A 88 -0.10 14.94 15.75
N THR A 89 0.32 13.76 15.32
CA THR A 89 0.38 13.42 13.90
C THR A 89 -1.04 13.16 13.37
N HIS A 90 -1.42 13.88 12.32
CA HIS A 90 -2.70 13.69 11.64
C HIS A 90 -2.56 12.73 10.45
N ALA A 91 -3.60 11.93 10.20
CA ALA A 91 -3.63 10.98 9.08
C ALA A 91 -3.29 11.62 7.73
N ARG A 92 -3.79 12.83 7.47
CA ARG A 92 -3.54 13.58 6.22
C ARG A 92 -2.10 14.03 6.02
N ASP A 93 -1.37 14.20 7.12
CA ASP A 93 0.02 14.66 7.09
C ASP A 93 0.98 13.46 7.02
N ASN A 94 0.59 12.30 7.55
CA ASN A 94 1.35 11.05 7.46
C ASN A 94 1.14 10.32 6.11
N ALA A 95 -0.12 10.11 5.72
CA ALA A 95 -0.50 9.48 4.45
C ALA A 95 -0.73 10.55 3.38
N LEU A 96 0.33 11.27 3.01
CA LEU A 96 0.25 12.41 2.10
C LEU A 96 -0.25 11.99 0.72
N VAL A 97 -1.40 12.56 0.32
CA VAL A 97 -2.01 12.35 -1.01
C VAL A 97 -1.62 13.49 -1.94
N GLN A 98 -1.03 13.16 -3.09
CA GLN A 98 -0.58 14.13 -4.12
C GLN A 98 -1.11 13.80 -5.53
N ALA A 99 -1.83 12.69 -5.66
CA ALA A 99 -2.39 12.17 -6.90
C ALA A 99 -3.68 11.38 -6.59
N PRO A 100 -4.45 10.94 -7.60
CA PRO A 100 -5.62 10.11 -7.36
C PRO A 100 -5.26 8.81 -6.63
N VAL A 101 -6.14 8.36 -5.75
CA VAL A 101 -5.95 7.20 -4.88
C VAL A 101 -6.79 6.05 -5.43
N TYR A 102 -6.20 4.87 -5.57
CA TYR A 102 -6.86 3.67 -6.06
C TYR A 102 -6.68 2.49 -5.10
N LEU A 103 -7.67 1.61 -5.08
CA LEU A 103 -7.55 0.26 -4.53
C LEU A 103 -6.80 -0.67 -5.50
N PHE A 104 -6.34 -1.81 -5.00
CA PHE A 104 -5.67 -2.82 -5.82
C PHE A 104 -6.58 -3.45 -6.89
N ASP A 105 -7.90 -3.39 -6.72
CA ASP A 105 -8.87 -3.84 -7.72
C ASP A 105 -9.13 -2.79 -8.82
N SER A 106 -8.37 -1.68 -8.83
CA SER A 106 -8.50 -0.51 -9.69
C SER A 106 -9.71 0.40 -9.42
N SER A 107 -10.44 0.18 -8.33
CA SER A 107 -11.47 1.13 -7.89
C SER A 107 -10.84 2.44 -7.43
N LYS A 108 -11.30 3.57 -7.96
CA LYS A 108 -10.83 4.90 -7.56
C LYS A 108 -11.48 5.29 -6.24
N VAL A 109 -10.65 5.57 -5.23
CA VAL A 109 -11.05 5.96 -3.88
C VAL A 109 -11.23 7.47 -3.80
N ALA A 110 -10.28 8.22 -4.36
CA ALA A 110 -10.33 9.68 -4.32
C ALA A 110 -9.61 10.30 -5.53
N ASP A 111 -10.07 11.47 -5.96
CA ASP A 111 -9.45 12.26 -7.04
C ASP A 111 -8.16 12.98 -6.60
N GLY A 112 -7.96 13.18 -5.30
CA GLY A 112 -6.78 13.85 -4.77
C GLY A 112 -6.87 14.13 -3.28
N PHE A 113 -6.05 15.07 -2.80
CA PHE A 113 -5.94 15.38 -1.37
C PHE A 113 -7.27 15.81 -0.76
N ASP A 114 -7.95 16.81 -1.33
CA ASP A 114 -9.19 17.35 -0.73
C ASP A 114 -10.27 16.28 -0.64
N ASP A 115 -10.48 15.52 -1.72
CA ASP A 115 -11.49 14.45 -1.82
C ASP A 115 -11.21 13.28 -0.86
N MET A 116 -9.94 12.95 -0.59
CA MET A 116 -9.58 11.92 0.38
C MET A 116 -10.00 12.29 1.82
N TRP A 117 -10.03 13.58 2.15
CA TRP A 117 -10.14 14.08 3.53
C TRP A 117 -11.39 14.91 3.81
N ASP A 118 -12.31 15.05 2.86
CA ASP A 118 -13.56 15.84 3.00
C ASP A 118 -14.77 15.01 3.49
N ALA A 119 -14.56 13.73 3.76
CA ALA A 119 -15.56 12.72 4.15
C ALA A 119 -16.54 12.30 3.04
N SER A 120 -16.21 12.54 1.76
CA SER A 120 -17.04 12.19 0.60
C SER A 120 -16.28 11.42 -0.51
N ILE A 121 -15.40 10.49 -0.12
CA ILE A 121 -14.64 9.65 -1.06
C ILE A 121 -15.51 8.91 -2.09
N ASP A 122 -14.99 8.77 -3.31
CA ASP A 122 -15.63 8.09 -4.44
C ASP A 122 -15.92 6.61 -4.18
N HIS A 123 -15.03 5.95 -3.44
CA HIS A 123 -15.14 4.53 -3.11
C HIS A 123 -14.57 4.24 -1.72
N ALA A 124 -15.24 3.37 -0.96
CA ALA A 124 -14.75 2.98 0.35
C ALA A 124 -13.41 2.23 0.26
N LEU A 125 -12.55 2.41 1.26
CA LEU A 125 -11.45 1.48 1.50
C LEU A 125 -12.07 0.18 2.02
N ASN A 126 -12.02 -0.89 1.25
CA ASN A 126 -12.66 -2.16 1.61
C ASN A 126 -11.93 -3.40 1.06
N VAL A 127 -10.71 -3.23 0.52
CA VAL A 127 -9.92 -4.31 -0.07
C VAL A 127 -8.58 -4.42 0.66
N ASP A 128 -8.17 -5.65 0.98
CA ASP A 128 -6.91 -5.93 1.63
C ASP A 128 -5.73 -6.09 0.66
N GLN A 129 -4.53 -6.33 1.19
CA GLN A 129 -3.34 -6.50 0.35
C GLN A 129 -3.40 -7.71 -0.58
N PHE A 130 -4.39 -8.61 -0.44
CA PHE A 130 -4.58 -9.83 -1.24
C PHE A 130 -5.81 -9.75 -2.16
N LEU A 131 -6.41 -8.57 -2.35
CA LEU A 131 -7.67 -8.38 -3.10
C LEU A 131 -8.88 -9.05 -2.44
N SER A 132 -8.80 -9.40 -1.16
CA SER A 132 -9.97 -9.83 -0.41
C SER A 132 -10.73 -8.61 0.05
N THR A 133 -12.06 -8.64 -0.08
CA THR A 133 -12.87 -7.63 0.59
C THR A 133 -12.76 -7.81 2.10
N SER A 134 -12.48 -6.71 2.80
CA SER A 134 -12.38 -6.71 4.25
C SER A 134 -13.72 -7.13 4.85
N VAL A 135 -13.69 -8.17 5.69
CA VAL A 135 -14.83 -8.60 6.52
C VAL A 135 -14.89 -7.86 7.87
N HIS A 136 -14.00 -6.89 8.07
CA HIS A 136 -13.93 -6.10 9.29
C HIS A 136 -14.92 -4.95 9.22
N ASP A 137 -15.89 -4.91 10.14
CA ASP A 137 -16.94 -3.88 10.22
C ASP A 137 -16.41 -2.47 10.60
N PHE A 138 -15.12 -2.35 10.93
CA PHE A 138 -14.50 -1.10 11.37
C PHE A 138 -13.04 -0.96 10.92
N VAL A 139 -12.69 0.23 10.42
CA VAL A 139 -11.31 0.64 10.09
C VAL A 139 -10.92 1.77 11.05
N ALA A 140 -9.86 1.58 11.82
CA ALA A 140 -9.41 2.56 12.80
C ALA A 140 -8.52 3.63 12.15
N THR A 141 -9.00 4.86 12.03
CA THR A 141 -8.24 6.01 11.48
C THR A 141 -7.87 7.06 12.54
N GLY A 142 -8.40 6.95 13.76
CA GLY A 142 -8.09 7.86 14.87
C GLY A 142 -8.61 9.29 14.72
N SER A 143 -9.54 9.54 13.79
CA SER A 143 -10.17 10.83 13.49
C SER A 143 -11.64 10.87 13.88
#